data_AF-A0A0M6XKU3-F1
#
_entry.id   AF-A0A0M6XKU3-F1
#
_cell.length_a   1.000
_cell.length_b   1.000
_cell.length_c   1.000
_cell.angle_alpha   90.00
_cell.angle_beta   90.00
_cell.angle_gamma   90.00
#
_symmetry.space_group_name_H-M   'P 1'
#
loop_
_entity.id
_entity.type
_entity.pdbx_description
1 polymer ?
#
loop_
_entity_poly.entity_id
_entity_poly.type
_entity_poly.pdbx_seq_one_letter_code
_entity_poly.pdbx_strand_id
1 'polypeptide(L)'
;MTVQLRRNAEELARTDAVAVAPATFRGGLAAGTPVLTARGLVAVENLRRGDRIVTRERGLAVLRAVTRHLSDTVVVRADSLGQGRPRRDTTLAADQHVTIRDWRAEALFDAPCALVPVARLADGRQIAAAGRAEVWRLDFGSALTIQADGLEAPSGRTESHVVVPASHD
;
A
#
# COMPACT_ATOMS: atom_id res chain seq x y z
N MET A 1 -24.17 -1.00 -0.02
CA MET A 1 -23.38 0.03 0.68
C MET A 1 -23.56 -0.14 2.18
N THR A 2 -22.61 -0.78 2.85
CA THR A 2 -22.74 -1.13 4.27
C THR A 2 -22.34 0.05 5.17
N VAL A 3 -23.26 0.47 6.03
CA VAL A 3 -23.17 1.56 7.03
C VAL A 3 -21.88 1.52 7.87
N GLN A 4 -21.25 0.35 7.99
CA GLN A 4 -20.00 0.14 8.75
C GLN A 4 -18.79 0.87 8.15
N LEU A 5 -18.76 1.08 6.84
CA LEU A 5 -17.61 1.71 6.16
C LEU A 5 -17.50 3.20 6.45
N ARG A 6 -18.64 3.91 6.53
CA ARG A 6 -18.70 5.35 6.89
C ARG A 6 -18.18 5.61 8.31
N ARG A 7 -18.55 4.74 9.25
CA ARG A 7 -18.15 4.84 10.66
C ARG A 7 -16.63 4.68 10.85
N ASN A 8 -15.99 3.84 10.04
CA ASN A 8 -14.53 3.67 10.07
C ASN A 8 -13.79 4.93 9.61
N ALA A 9 -14.32 5.65 8.60
CA ALA A 9 -13.71 6.94 8.22
C ALA A 9 -13.92 8.03 9.28
N GLU A 10 -15.06 8.04 9.96
CA GLU A 10 -15.30 8.95 11.09
C GLU A 10 -14.42 8.63 12.31
N GLU A 11 -13.94 7.40 12.45
CA GLU A 11 -12.99 6.97 13.50
C GLU A 11 -11.53 7.22 13.11
N LEU A 12 -11.18 7.01 11.84
CA LEU A 12 -9.90 7.40 11.25
C LEU A 12 -9.70 8.92 11.27
N ALA A 13 -10.75 9.69 10.98
CA ALA A 13 -10.75 11.15 11.09
C ALA A 13 -10.65 11.65 12.54
N ARG A 14 -11.02 10.82 13.54
CA ARG A 14 -10.92 11.14 14.98
C ARG A 14 -9.55 10.80 15.59
N THR A 15 -8.70 10.05 14.90
CA THR A 15 -7.39 9.69 15.41
C THR A 15 -6.38 10.73 14.90
N ASP A 16 -5.98 11.65 15.77
CA ASP A 16 -5.05 12.75 15.45
C ASP A 16 -3.82 12.25 14.67
N ALA A 17 -3.73 12.67 13.41
CA ALA A 17 -2.66 12.28 12.51
C ALA A 17 -1.35 12.99 12.91
N VAL A 18 -0.49 12.29 13.64
CA VAL A 18 0.85 12.78 14.00
C VAL A 18 1.82 12.55 12.84
N ALA A 19 2.61 13.58 12.52
CA ALA A 19 3.73 13.50 11.59
C ALA A 19 4.73 12.45 12.09
N VAL A 20 4.99 11.44 11.27
CA VAL A 20 6.10 10.51 11.53
C VAL A 20 7.35 11.25 11.03
N ALA A 21 8.35 11.44 11.92
CA ALA A 21 9.68 11.92 11.53
C ALA A 21 10.15 11.12 10.29
N PRO A 22 10.99 11.65 9.38
CA PRO A 22 11.38 10.97 8.15
C PRO A 22 12.08 9.64 8.45
N ALA A 23 11.28 8.61 8.66
CA ALA A 23 11.69 7.24 8.77
C ALA A 23 11.88 6.76 7.34
N THR A 24 12.92 6.00 7.11
CA THR A 24 13.13 5.36 5.81
C THR A 24 12.09 4.26 5.69
N PHE A 25 10.89 4.59 5.19
CA PHE A 25 9.82 3.64 4.97
C PHE A 25 10.34 2.53 4.08
N ARG A 26 10.21 1.32 4.60
CA ARG A 26 10.74 0.13 3.96
C ARG A 26 9.69 -0.42 3.01
N GLY A 27 8.46 -0.57 3.48
CA GLY A 27 7.41 -1.22 2.73
C GLY A 27 7.77 -2.65 2.32
N GLY A 28 6.85 -3.30 1.64
CA GLY A 28 7.03 -4.64 1.13
C GLY A 28 5.71 -5.39 0.99
N LEU A 29 5.69 -6.34 0.06
CA LEU A 29 4.57 -7.24 -0.16
C LEU A 29 4.92 -8.59 0.47
N ALA A 30 3.97 -9.25 1.12
CA ALA A 30 4.20 -10.61 1.64
C ALA A 30 4.20 -11.64 0.50
N ALA A 31 4.73 -12.84 0.80
CA ALA A 31 4.74 -13.97 -0.12
C ALA A 31 3.34 -14.26 -0.68
N GLY A 32 3.28 -14.70 -1.92
CA GLY A 32 2.05 -14.97 -2.65
C GLY A 32 1.40 -13.72 -3.24
N THR A 33 1.81 -12.50 -2.88
CA THR A 33 1.21 -11.29 -3.46
C THR A 33 1.51 -11.24 -4.97
N PRO A 34 0.50 -11.28 -5.86
CA PRO A 34 0.70 -11.27 -7.29
C PRO A 34 0.94 -9.85 -7.78
N VAL A 35 2.05 -9.65 -8.48
CA VAL A 35 2.43 -8.37 -9.09
C VAL A 35 2.18 -8.44 -10.59
N LEU A 36 1.60 -7.39 -11.16
CA LEU A 36 1.37 -7.31 -12.60
C LEU A 36 2.69 -7.05 -13.34
N THR A 37 3.08 -7.99 -14.19
CA THR A 37 4.30 -7.93 -15.00
C THR A 37 3.96 -7.97 -16.49
N ALA A 38 4.95 -7.74 -17.34
CA ALA A 38 4.82 -7.92 -18.80
C ALA A 38 4.40 -9.34 -19.22
N ARG A 39 4.57 -10.35 -18.35
CA ARG A 39 4.21 -11.76 -18.61
C ARG A 39 2.94 -12.20 -17.88
N GLY A 40 2.18 -11.25 -17.33
CA GLY A 40 1.03 -11.53 -16.47
C GLY A 40 1.36 -11.41 -14.98
N LEU A 41 0.50 -11.99 -14.14
CA LEU A 41 0.63 -11.93 -12.68
C LEU A 41 1.72 -12.89 -12.20
N VAL A 42 2.70 -12.37 -11.47
CA VAL A 42 3.81 -13.16 -10.89
C VAL A 42 3.87 -12.90 -9.40
N ALA A 43 3.98 -13.96 -8.59
CA ALA A 43 4.13 -13.82 -7.14
C ALA A 43 5.41 -13.04 -6.79
N VAL A 44 5.35 -12.17 -5.80
CA VAL A 44 6.44 -11.25 -5.47
C VAL A 44 7.76 -11.98 -5.15
N GLU A 45 7.67 -13.14 -4.48
CA GLU A 45 8.81 -13.98 -4.13
C GLU A 45 9.49 -14.64 -5.34
N ASN A 46 8.84 -14.63 -6.50
CA ASN A 46 9.37 -15.15 -7.76
C ASN A 46 9.93 -14.04 -8.67
N LEU A 47 9.74 -12.76 -8.33
CA LEU A 47 10.31 -11.66 -9.09
C LEU A 47 11.83 -11.58 -8.91
N ARG A 48 12.52 -11.24 -9.99
CA ARG A 48 13.99 -11.11 -10.02
C ARG A 48 14.39 -9.82 -10.72
N ARG A 49 15.61 -9.35 -10.43
CA ARG A 49 16.24 -8.24 -11.17
C ARG A 49 16.15 -8.51 -12.67
N GLY A 50 15.74 -7.51 -13.43
CA GLY A 50 15.54 -7.60 -14.88
C GLY A 50 14.07 -7.83 -15.30
N ASP A 51 13.21 -8.28 -14.39
CA ASP A 51 11.78 -8.42 -14.69
C ASP A 51 11.14 -7.07 -15.03
N ARG A 52 10.22 -7.08 -15.98
CA ARG A 52 9.47 -5.89 -16.41
C ARG A 52 8.13 -5.82 -15.69
N ILE A 53 7.98 -4.85 -14.81
CA ILE A 53 6.81 -4.66 -13.93
C ILE A 53 5.93 -3.56 -14.50
N VAL A 54 4.61 -3.75 -14.44
CA VAL A 54 3.65 -2.69 -14.80
C VAL A 54 3.61 -1.67 -13.66
N THR A 55 3.82 -0.42 -14.02
CA THR A 55 3.90 0.75 -13.15
C THR A 55 3.00 1.84 -13.69
N ARG A 56 2.43 2.65 -12.80
CA ARG A 56 1.52 3.73 -13.18
C ARG A 56 2.22 4.84 -13.97
N GLU A 57 3.44 5.20 -13.56
CA GLU A 57 4.14 6.36 -14.11
C GLU A 57 4.87 6.07 -15.43
N ARG A 58 5.29 4.81 -15.67
CA ARG A 58 6.16 4.47 -16.82
C ARG A 58 5.61 3.36 -17.70
N GLY A 59 4.42 2.82 -17.42
CA GLY A 59 3.97 1.60 -18.08
C GLY A 59 4.85 0.44 -17.64
N LEU A 60 5.83 0.01 -18.43
CA LEU A 60 6.76 -1.06 -18.03
C LEU A 60 8.08 -0.51 -17.47
N ALA A 61 8.44 -0.91 -16.26
CA ALA A 61 9.70 -0.57 -15.62
C ALA A 61 10.53 -1.83 -15.31
N VAL A 62 11.85 -1.75 -15.51
CA VAL A 62 12.77 -2.84 -15.20
C VAL A 62 13.09 -2.83 -13.70
N LEU A 63 12.82 -3.95 -13.05
CA LEU A 63 13.15 -4.18 -11.64
C LEU A 63 14.67 -4.22 -11.46
N ARG A 64 15.22 -3.34 -10.61
CA ARG A 64 16.67 -3.24 -10.39
C ARG A 64 17.14 -4.11 -9.23
N ALA A 65 16.33 -4.23 -8.18
CA ALA A 65 16.62 -5.10 -7.06
C ALA A 65 15.33 -5.57 -6.38
N VAL A 66 15.46 -6.68 -5.66
CA VAL A 66 14.44 -7.24 -4.78
C VAL A 66 15.10 -7.46 -3.43
N THR A 67 14.56 -6.84 -2.38
CA THR A 67 15.09 -6.97 -1.02
C THR A 67 14.08 -7.67 -0.14
N ARG A 68 14.50 -8.76 0.52
CA ARG A 68 13.70 -9.47 1.51
C ARG A 68 14.08 -9.02 2.92
N HIS A 69 13.10 -8.80 3.78
CA HIS A 69 13.32 -8.49 5.19
C HIS A 69 12.10 -8.84 6.04
N LEU A 70 12.28 -8.96 7.35
CA LEU A 70 11.17 -9.11 8.31
C LEU A 70 10.55 -7.74 8.60
N SER A 71 9.22 -7.67 8.62
CA SER A 71 8.47 -6.48 9.01
C SER A 71 7.24 -6.87 9.82
N ASP A 72 6.71 -5.93 10.60
CA ASP A 72 5.33 -6.01 11.07
C ASP A 72 4.40 -5.91 9.86
N THR A 73 3.32 -6.69 9.86
CA THR A 73 2.44 -6.81 8.71
C THR A 73 0.99 -6.54 9.05
N VAL A 74 0.25 -6.19 8.01
CA VAL A 74 -1.19 -5.98 8.03
C VAL A 74 -1.80 -6.84 6.93
N VAL A 75 -2.86 -7.57 7.26
CA VAL A 75 -3.70 -8.23 6.28
C VAL A 75 -4.79 -7.27 5.83
N VAL A 76 -4.94 -7.12 4.52
CA VAL A 76 -5.99 -6.37 3.85
C VAL A 76 -6.92 -7.38 3.22
N ARG A 77 -8.17 -7.47 3.70
CA ARG A 77 -9.17 -8.40 3.17
C ARG A 77 -9.58 -8.02 1.76
N ALA A 78 -9.96 -9.02 0.96
CA ALA A 78 -10.52 -8.79 -0.37
C ALA A 78 -11.64 -7.74 -0.35
N ASP A 79 -11.69 -6.89 -1.38
CA ASP A 79 -12.69 -5.82 -1.58
C ASP A 79 -12.75 -4.72 -0.49
N SER A 80 -11.84 -4.72 0.49
CA SER A 80 -11.86 -3.75 1.60
C SER A 80 -11.48 -2.32 1.21
N LEU A 81 -10.67 -2.15 0.16
CA LEU A 81 -10.20 -0.86 -0.38
C LEU A 81 -10.89 -0.49 -1.71
N GLY A 82 -12.14 -0.95 -1.87
CA GLY A 82 -12.94 -0.76 -3.07
C GLY A 82 -13.09 -2.04 -3.87
N GLN A 83 -13.94 -2.00 -4.90
CA GLN A 83 -14.27 -3.19 -5.68
C GLN A 83 -13.03 -3.79 -6.37
N GLY A 84 -12.74 -5.06 -6.04
CA GLY A 84 -11.59 -5.82 -6.51
C GLY A 84 -10.25 -5.40 -5.91
N ARG A 85 -10.24 -4.72 -4.75
CA ARG A 85 -9.04 -4.13 -4.14
C ARG A 85 -8.93 -4.48 -2.65
N PRO A 86 -7.99 -5.36 -2.27
CA PRO A 86 -7.31 -6.34 -3.11
C PRO A 86 -8.29 -7.38 -3.67
N ARG A 87 -7.86 -8.18 -4.66
CA ARG A 87 -8.67 -9.26 -5.26
C ARG A 87 -8.81 -10.47 -4.34
N ARG A 88 -7.83 -10.66 -3.46
CA ARG A 88 -7.81 -11.66 -2.39
C ARG A 88 -7.19 -11.04 -1.14
N ASP A 89 -7.34 -11.72 -0.01
CA ASP A 89 -6.67 -11.33 1.22
C ASP A 89 -5.16 -11.20 0.95
N THR A 90 -4.64 -9.98 1.12
CA THR A 90 -3.27 -9.61 0.78
C THR A 90 -2.58 -9.08 2.02
N THR A 91 -1.43 -9.65 2.36
CA THR A 91 -0.61 -9.20 3.49
C THR A 91 0.49 -8.27 2.99
N LEU A 92 0.64 -7.13 3.64
CA LEU A 92 1.63 -6.11 3.30
C LEU A 92 2.44 -5.75 4.56
N ALA A 93 3.63 -5.20 4.39
CA ALA A 93 4.32 -4.54 5.49
C ALA A 93 3.42 -3.42 6.05
N ALA A 94 3.37 -3.24 7.36
CA ALA A 94 2.53 -2.23 8.01
C ALA A 94 2.79 -0.81 7.48
N ASP A 95 4.04 -0.56 7.10
CA ASP A 95 4.55 0.70 6.57
C ASP A 95 4.47 0.79 5.03
N GLN A 96 3.98 -0.26 4.35
CA GLN A 96 3.71 -0.25 2.91
C GLN A 96 2.60 0.75 2.62
N HIS A 97 2.91 1.73 1.78
CA HIS A 97 1.91 2.66 1.31
C HIS A 97 1.00 2.01 0.26
N VAL A 98 -0.26 2.41 0.25
CA VAL A 98 -1.22 2.10 -0.81
C VAL A 98 -1.87 3.39 -1.29
N THR A 99 -2.22 3.42 -2.57
CA THR A 99 -3.00 4.53 -3.12
C THR A 99 -4.47 4.28 -2.88
N ILE A 100 -5.13 5.18 -2.16
CA ILE A 100 -6.58 5.23 -2.05
C ILE A 100 -7.12 6.30 -3.00
N ARG A 101 -8.23 5.98 -3.66
CA ARG A 101 -8.90 6.83 -4.67
C ARG A 101 -10.43 6.77 -4.56
N ASP A 102 -10.93 6.21 -3.47
CA ASP A 102 -12.35 6.15 -3.20
C ASP A 102 -12.73 7.31 -2.27
N TRP A 103 -13.98 7.30 -1.82
CA TRP A 103 -14.54 8.30 -0.91
C TRP A 103 -13.69 8.51 0.36
N ARG A 104 -12.84 7.54 0.77
CA ARG A 104 -11.95 7.71 1.92
C ARG A 104 -10.85 8.72 1.66
N ALA A 105 -10.39 8.86 0.41
CA ALA A 105 -9.38 9.86 0.08
C ALA A 105 -9.91 11.27 0.34
N GLU A 106 -11.15 11.52 -0.07
CA GLU A 106 -11.85 12.78 0.16
C GLU A 106 -12.18 12.95 1.65
N ALA A 107 -12.78 11.93 2.28
CA ALA A 107 -13.21 12.01 3.68
C ALA A 107 -12.07 12.12 4.69
N LEU A 108 -10.89 11.56 4.40
CA LEU A 108 -9.75 11.54 5.32
C LEU A 108 -8.68 12.58 5.00
N PHE A 109 -8.55 13.00 3.73
CA PHE A 109 -7.42 13.81 3.26
C PHE A 109 -7.85 15.04 2.46
N ASP A 110 -9.15 15.28 2.28
CA ASP A 110 -9.70 16.33 1.40
C ASP A 110 -9.05 16.33 0.00
N ALA A 111 -8.77 15.12 -0.50
CA ALA A 111 -8.02 14.91 -1.73
C ALA A 111 -8.67 13.83 -2.60
N PRO A 112 -8.62 13.95 -3.95
CA PRO A 112 -9.17 12.94 -4.86
C PRO A 112 -8.37 11.63 -4.85
N CYS A 113 -7.14 11.66 -4.31
CA CYS A 113 -6.35 10.46 -4.04
C CYS A 113 -5.33 10.75 -2.94
N ALA A 114 -5.02 9.74 -2.13
CA ALA A 114 -4.01 9.83 -1.10
C ALA A 114 -3.10 8.60 -1.11
N LEU A 115 -1.85 8.78 -0.69
CA LEU A 115 -0.92 7.69 -0.39
C LEU A 115 -0.86 7.52 1.11
N VAL A 116 -1.20 6.33 1.59
CA VAL A 116 -1.36 6.09 3.03
C VAL A 116 -0.66 4.79 3.40
N PRO A 117 0.14 4.74 4.47
CA PRO A 117 0.59 3.46 5.04
C PRO A 117 -0.61 2.59 5.36
N VAL A 118 -0.58 1.32 4.96
CA VAL A 118 -1.72 0.42 5.14
C VAL A 118 -2.13 0.27 6.62
N ALA A 119 -1.17 0.35 7.55
CA ALA A 119 -1.47 0.32 8.99
C ALA A 119 -2.33 1.49 9.47
N ARG A 120 -2.24 2.67 8.84
CA ARG A 120 -3.12 3.79 9.15
C ARG A 120 -4.56 3.56 8.70
N LEU A 121 -4.82 2.56 7.85
CA LEU A 121 -6.17 2.19 7.42
C LEU A 121 -6.75 1.04 8.26
N ALA A 122 -6.01 0.55 9.27
CA ALA A 122 -6.42 -0.60 10.06
C ALA A 122 -7.68 -0.30 10.88
N ASP A 123 -8.71 -1.14 10.71
CA ASP A 123 -9.96 -1.12 11.46
C ASP A 123 -10.11 -2.32 12.40
N GLY A 124 -9.07 -3.18 12.46
CA GLY A 124 -9.04 -4.40 13.26
C GLY A 124 -9.93 -5.52 12.73
N ARG A 125 -10.53 -5.37 11.54
CA ARG A 125 -11.47 -6.32 10.95
C ARG A 125 -11.12 -6.64 9.50
N GLN A 126 -11.32 -5.68 8.61
CA GLN A 126 -11.02 -5.78 7.18
C GLN A 126 -9.56 -5.44 6.89
N ILE A 127 -8.97 -4.59 7.72
CA ILE A 127 -7.57 -4.24 7.68
C ILE A 127 -7.05 -4.41 9.10
N ALA A 128 -6.22 -5.42 9.34
CA ALA A 128 -5.84 -5.82 10.69
C ALA A 128 -4.37 -6.24 10.77
N ALA A 129 -3.76 -6.04 11.93
CA ALA A 129 -2.41 -6.51 12.19
C ALA A 129 -2.33 -8.04 12.00
N ALA A 130 -1.26 -8.51 11.37
CA ALA A 130 -1.04 -9.91 11.01
C ALA A 130 0.28 -10.48 11.57
N GLY A 131 0.85 -9.81 12.59
CA GLY A 131 2.11 -10.21 13.22
C GLY A 131 3.34 -9.81 12.38
N ARG A 132 4.42 -10.59 12.49
CA ARG A 132 5.66 -10.36 11.73
C ARG A 132 5.84 -11.43 10.66
N ALA A 133 6.23 -11.02 9.47
CA ALA A 133 6.51 -11.92 8.35
C ALA A 133 7.62 -11.39 7.46
N GLU A 134 8.17 -12.27 6.61
CA GLU A 134 9.04 -11.84 5.52
C GLU A 134 8.23 -11.10 4.45
N VAL A 135 8.78 -9.98 4.00
CA VAL A 135 8.22 -9.15 2.93
C VAL A 135 9.28 -8.83 1.88
N TRP A 136 8.82 -8.62 0.65
CA TRP A 136 9.64 -8.32 -0.52
C TRP A 136 9.43 -6.87 -0.93
N ARG A 137 10.50 -6.08 -0.88
CA ARG A 137 10.55 -4.73 -1.45
C ARG A 137 11.10 -4.78 -2.86
N LEU A 138 10.38 -4.13 -3.77
CA LEU A 138 10.81 -3.91 -5.15
C LEU A 138 11.51 -2.56 -5.27
N ASP A 139 12.64 -2.52 -5.99
CA ASP A 139 13.40 -1.29 -6.22
C ASP A 139 13.62 -1.08 -7.73
N PHE A 140 13.24 0.10 -8.21
CA PHE A 140 13.36 0.55 -9.59
C PHE A 140 14.43 1.64 -9.78
N GLY A 141 15.12 2.05 -8.71
CA GLY A 141 16.02 3.19 -8.66
C GLY A 141 15.31 4.55 -8.58
N SER A 142 13.98 4.54 -8.49
CA SER A 142 13.15 5.73 -8.35
C SER A 142 11.77 5.35 -7.81
N ALA A 143 11.08 6.29 -7.20
CA ALA A 143 9.70 6.14 -6.76
C ALA A 143 8.75 5.78 -7.92
N LEU A 144 8.15 4.58 -7.88
CA LEU A 144 7.14 4.12 -8.86
C LEU A 144 6.00 3.38 -8.16
N THR A 145 4.81 3.43 -8.75
CA THR A 145 3.61 2.76 -8.23
C THR A 145 3.33 1.49 -9.03
N ILE A 146 3.42 0.33 -8.40
CA ILE A 146 3.15 -0.98 -9.02
C ILE A 146 1.69 -1.40 -8.81
N GLN A 147 1.21 -2.32 -9.65
CA GLN A 147 -0.05 -3.02 -9.42
C GLN A 147 0.21 -4.36 -8.72
N ALA A 148 -0.27 -4.52 -7.49
CA ALA A 148 -0.09 -5.70 -6.65
C ALA A 148 -1.45 -6.18 -6.10
N ASP A 149 -1.92 -7.34 -6.54
CA ASP A 149 -3.26 -7.88 -6.22
C ASP A 149 -4.44 -6.92 -6.49
N GLY A 150 -4.30 -6.02 -7.46
CA GLY A 150 -5.29 -4.97 -7.73
C GLY A 150 -5.12 -3.71 -6.88
N LEU A 151 -4.19 -3.69 -5.92
CA LEU A 151 -3.76 -2.50 -5.19
C LEU A 151 -2.72 -1.71 -5.98
N GLU A 152 -2.78 -0.39 -5.90
CA GLU A 152 -1.73 0.49 -6.35
C GLU A 152 -0.73 0.73 -5.21
N ALA A 153 0.43 0.09 -5.26
CA ALA A 153 1.44 0.13 -4.20
C ALA A 153 2.66 0.93 -4.63
N PRO A 154 2.95 2.10 -4.03
CA PRO A 154 4.22 2.77 -4.21
C PRO A 154 5.42 1.93 -3.75
N SER A 155 6.52 2.04 -4.47
CA SER A 155 7.82 1.49 -4.11
C SER A 155 8.88 2.59 -4.22
N GLY A 156 9.91 2.53 -3.36
CA GLY A 156 11.05 3.46 -3.41
C GLY A 156 10.72 4.93 -3.08
N ARG A 157 9.65 5.19 -2.32
CA ARG A 157 9.29 6.54 -1.82
C ARG A 157 9.76 6.74 -0.38
N THR A 158 10.25 7.95 -0.09
CA THR A 158 10.39 8.50 1.27
C THR A 158 9.18 9.42 1.52
N GLU A 159 8.71 9.55 2.78
CA GLU A 159 7.47 10.28 3.13
C GLU A 159 7.47 11.78 2.76
N SER A 160 8.59 12.36 2.30
CA SER A 160 8.72 13.76 1.87
C SER A 160 7.77 14.20 0.73
N HIS A 161 7.07 13.27 0.09
CA HIS A 161 6.14 13.52 -1.02
C HIS A 161 4.71 13.02 -0.76
N VAL A 162 4.36 12.77 0.51
CA VAL A 162 3.01 12.33 0.91
C VAL A 162 2.19 13.55 1.32
N VAL A 163 0.99 13.71 0.74
CA VAL A 163 0.04 14.74 1.14
C VAL A 163 -0.45 14.42 2.55
N VAL A 164 -0.11 15.28 3.51
CA VAL A 164 -0.66 15.29 4.87
C VAL A 164 -1.76 16.36 4.88
N PRO A 165 -2.98 16.06 5.36
CA PRO A 165 -4.03 17.08 5.44
C PRO A 165 -3.67 18.09 6.53
N ALA A 166 -4.07 19.33 6.32
CA ALA A 166 -3.63 20.47 7.12
C ALA A 166 -4.09 20.37 8.59
N SER A 167 -3.13 20.53 9.49
CA SER A 167 -3.34 20.82 10.91
C SER A 167 -4.18 22.09 11.07
N HIS A 168 -5.32 21.98 11.75
CA HIS A 168 -6.06 23.14 12.24
C HIS A 168 -5.78 23.28 13.74
N ASP A 169 -5.29 24.46 14.13
CA ASP A 169 -5.08 24.92 15.51
C ASP A 169 -6.36 24.87 16.36
#